data_AF-C6WUP1-F1
#
_entry.id   AF-C6WUP1-F1
#
_cell.length_a   1.000
_cell.length_b   1.000
_cell.length_c   1.000
_cell.angle_alpha   90.00
_cell.angle_beta   90.00
_cell.angle_gamma   90.00
#
_symmetry.space_group_name_H-M   'P 1'
#
loop_
_entity.id
_entity.type
_entity.pdbx_description
1 polymer ?
#
loop_
_entity_poly.entity_id
_entity_poly.type
_entity_poly.pdbx_seq_one_letter_code
_entity_poly.pdbx_strand_id
1 'polypeptide(L)'
;MKDIRMSQEQLPRNFARINSFAIKAMQWLNGFAHIIIGLALATSVIMFTWLFFKDVYAAANAHNLVHGFLHALGTLMLLWSISALISAEIRYLQGSKLQVETFVEVVLVLFLRKLIVMPVQDASPTTEEIAIWVGGAFVLGLVYVLVRWAQKQQD
;
A
#
# COMPACT_ATOMS: atom_id res chain seq x y z
N MET A 1 34.00 32.09 21.61
CA MET A 1 33.81 31.15 20.47
C MET A 1 32.45 31.47 19.87
N LYS A 2 32.42 31.71 18.57
CA LYS A 2 31.53 32.62 17.83
C LYS A 2 30.12 32.04 17.67
N ASP A 3 29.11 32.85 18.00
CA ASP A 3 27.70 32.63 17.69
C ASP A 3 27.52 32.25 16.21
N ILE A 4 27.06 31.02 15.98
CA ILE A 4 26.48 30.59 14.71
C ILE A 4 25.00 30.29 14.97
N ARG A 5 24.23 31.35 15.22
CA ARG A 5 22.79 31.39 14.94
C ARG A 5 22.55 32.41 13.83
N MET A 6 23.07 32.14 12.63
CA MET A 6 22.83 32.97 11.46
C MET A 6 21.81 32.33 10.51
N SER A 7 20.69 33.06 10.35
CA SER A 7 19.81 33.14 9.19
C SER A 7 18.77 32.03 8.95
N GLN A 8 17.69 32.05 9.73
CA GLN A 8 16.37 31.52 9.33
C GLN A 8 15.30 32.63 9.31
N GLU A 9 15.68 33.88 9.00
CA GLU A 9 14.76 35.02 9.14
C GLU A 9 14.77 36.01 7.97
N GLN A 10 15.04 35.54 6.75
CA GLN A 10 14.90 36.38 5.55
C GLN A 10 14.27 35.63 4.38
N LEU A 11 13.04 35.14 4.57
CA LEU A 11 12.13 34.96 3.43
C LEU A 11 11.49 36.32 3.12
N PRO A 12 11.61 36.86 1.89
CA PRO A 12 11.03 38.16 1.54
C PRO A 12 9.52 38.18 1.81
N ARG A 13 9.04 39.17 2.59
CA ARG A 13 7.65 39.32 3.08
C ARG A 13 6.58 39.16 2.00
N ASN A 14 6.90 39.42 0.73
CA ASN A 14 5.99 39.26 -0.41
C ASN A 14 5.62 37.79 -0.69
N PHE A 15 6.49 36.84 -0.35
CA PHE A 15 6.25 35.40 -0.51
C PHE A 15 5.45 34.78 0.64
N ALA A 16 5.29 35.46 1.78
CA ALA A 16 4.57 34.91 2.94
C ALA A 16 3.06 34.70 2.68
N ARG A 17 2.43 35.57 1.88
CA ARG A 17 1.03 35.38 1.45
C ARG A 17 0.88 34.25 0.44
N ILE A 18 1.79 34.16 -0.52
CA ILE A 18 1.78 33.09 -1.54
C ILE A 18 2.04 31.74 -0.88
N ASN A 19 2.98 31.67 0.06
CA ASN A 19 3.29 30.47 0.81
C ASN A 19 2.10 30.00 1.65
N SER A 20 1.44 30.90 2.39
CA SER A 20 0.28 30.52 3.21
C SER A 20 -0.93 30.11 2.36
N PHE A 21 -1.14 30.70 1.18
CA PHE A 21 -2.13 30.24 0.22
C PHE A 21 -1.77 28.84 -0.34
N ALA A 22 -0.53 28.65 -0.78
CA ALA A 22 -0.06 27.37 -1.33
C ALA A 22 -0.17 26.23 -0.29
N ILE A 23 0.22 26.49 0.96
CA ILE A 23 0.11 25.50 2.05
C ILE A 23 -1.36 25.14 2.29
N LYS A 24 -2.28 26.13 2.36
CA LYS A 24 -3.71 25.85 2.52
C LYS A 24 -4.29 25.06 1.36
N ALA A 25 -3.89 25.39 0.12
CA ALA A 25 -4.31 24.66 -1.07
C ALA A 25 -3.81 23.20 -1.04
N MET A 26 -2.54 22.97 -0.66
CA MET A 26 -2.00 21.62 -0.50
C MET A 26 -2.72 20.84 0.60
N GLN A 27 -3.02 21.47 1.74
CA GLN A 27 -3.77 20.83 2.83
C GLN A 27 -5.18 20.43 2.39
N TRP A 28 -5.88 21.32 1.69
CA TRP A 28 -7.21 21.03 1.15
C TRP A 28 -7.16 19.92 0.10
N LEU A 29 -6.20 19.97 -0.83
CA LEU A 29 -6.02 18.95 -1.86
C LEU A 29 -5.68 17.58 -1.25
N ASN A 30 -4.82 17.56 -0.22
CA ASN A 30 -4.47 16.33 0.48
C ASN A 30 -5.70 15.73 1.17
N GLY A 31 -6.47 16.55 1.89
CA GLY A 31 -7.73 16.11 2.50
C GLY A 31 -8.73 15.57 1.46
N PHE A 32 -8.87 16.26 0.32
CA PHE A 32 -9.73 15.81 -0.78
C PHE A 32 -9.26 14.47 -1.37
N ALA A 33 -7.96 14.30 -1.61
CA ALA A 33 -7.39 13.06 -2.14
C ALA A 33 -7.71 11.88 -1.23
N HIS A 34 -7.55 12.05 0.08
CA HIS A 34 -7.84 11.04 1.09
C HIS A 34 -9.32 10.62 1.12
N ILE A 35 -10.25 11.57 0.97
CA ILE A 35 -11.68 11.26 0.81
C ILE A 35 -11.93 10.38 -0.42
N ILE A 36 -11.34 10.74 -1.56
CA ILE A 36 -11.48 9.96 -2.80
C ILE A 36 -10.87 8.56 -2.66
N ILE A 37 -9.69 8.45 -2.03
CA ILE A 37 -9.03 7.17 -1.74
C ILE A 37 -9.92 6.30 -0.86
N GLY A 38 -10.47 6.85 0.23
CA GLY A 38 -11.38 6.14 1.13
C GLY A 38 -12.61 5.59 0.39
N LEU A 39 -13.23 6.40 -0.48
CA LEU A 39 -14.36 5.95 -1.31
C LEU A 39 -13.98 4.86 -2.31
N ALA A 40 -12.81 4.98 -2.94
CA ALA A 40 -12.30 3.98 -3.86
C ALA A 40 -12.01 2.65 -3.14
N LEU A 41 -11.43 2.70 -1.94
CA LEU A 41 -11.18 1.51 -1.12
C LEU A 41 -12.50 0.86 -0.68
N ALA A 42 -13.48 1.64 -0.23
CA ALA A 42 -14.80 1.12 0.15
C ALA A 42 -15.51 0.42 -1.02
N THR A 43 -15.50 1.03 -2.20
CA THR A 43 -16.03 0.44 -3.42
C THR A 43 -15.28 -0.86 -3.78
N SER A 44 -13.94 -0.84 -3.63
CA SER A 44 -13.10 -2.01 -3.89
C SER A 44 -13.45 -3.18 -2.98
N VAL A 45 -13.71 -2.95 -1.68
CA VAL A 45 -14.14 -4.00 -0.76
C VAL A 45 -15.39 -4.71 -1.29
N ILE A 46 -16.40 -3.95 -1.73
CA ILE A 46 -17.65 -4.53 -2.27
C ILE A 46 -17.35 -5.37 -3.52
N MET A 47 -16.58 -4.81 -4.46
CA MET A 47 -16.22 -5.48 -5.71
C MET A 47 -15.43 -6.77 -5.48
N PHE A 48 -14.39 -6.73 -4.65
CA PHE A 48 -13.55 -7.90 -4.37
C PHE A 48 -14.25 -8.93 -3.51
N THR A 49 -15.17 -8.52 -2.63
CA THR A 49 -16.02 -9.45 -1.88
C THR A 49 -16.93 -10.23 -2.83
N TRP A 50 -17.54 -9.53 -3.78
CA TRP A 50 -18.34 -10.18 -4.83
C TRP A 50 -17.49 -11.14 -5.67
N LEU A 51 -16.28 -10.71 -6.08
CA LEU A 51 -15.34 -11.54 -6.82
C LEU A 51 -14.97 -12.81 -6.04
N PHE A 52 -14.72 -12.69 -4.75
CA PHE A 52 -14.41 -13.84 -3.88
C PHE A 52 -15.54 -14.88 -3.89
N PHE A 53 -16.80 -14.46 -3.75
CA PHE A 53 -17.92 -15.40 -3.84
C PHE A 53 -18.01 -16.09 -5.20
N LYS A 54 -17.74 -15.37 -6.29
CA LYS A 54 -17.66 -15.97 -7.62
C LYS A 54 -16.52 -16.99 -7.74
N ASP A 55 -15.36 -16.68 -7.18
CA ASP A 55 -14.19 -17.57 -7.19
C ASP A 55 -14.48 -18.86 -6.41
N VAL A 56 -15.10 -18.74 -5.23
CA VAL A 56 -15.52 -19.90 -4.41
C VAL A 56 -16.55 -20.76 -5.15
N TYR A 57 -17.54 -20.13 -5.80
CA TYR A 57 -18.54 -20.86 -6.58
C TYR A 57 -17.90 -21.57 -7.78
N ALA A 58 -16.98 -20.92 -8.50
CA ALA A 58 -16.27 -21.53 -9.62
C ALA A 58 -15.41 -22.71 -9.15
N ALA A 59 -14.68 -22.54 -8.04
CA ALA A 59 -13.85 -23.59 -7.43
C ALA A 59 -14.66 -24.83 -7.07
N ALA A 60 -15.85 -24.65 -6.48
CA ALA A 60 -16.74 -25.75 -6.10
C ALA A 60 -17.24 -26.55 -7.31
N ASN A 61 -17.42 -25.90 -8.47
CA ASN A 61 -17.95 -26.54 -9.68
C ASN A 61 -16.86 -27.15 -10.59
N ALA A 62 -15.63 -26.62 -10.56
CA ALA A 62 -14.58 -26.95 -11.53
C ALA A 62 -13.84 -28.28 -11.29
N HIS A 63 -14.17 -29.06 -10.25
CA HIS A 63 -13.46 -30.30 -9.84
C HIS A 63 -11.94 -30.18 -9.59
N ASN A 64 -11.34 -29.00 -9.77
CA ASN A 64 -9.96 -28.68 -9.41
C ASN A 64 -9.94 -27.73 -8.20
N LEU A 65 -10.11 -28.33 -7.02
CA LEU A 65 -10.20 -27.60 -5.75
C LEU A 65 -8.92 -26.82 -5.43
N VAL A 66 -7.74 -27.32 -5.83
CA VAL A 66 -6.45 -26.65 -5.58
C VAL A 66 -6.35 -25.36 -6.38
N HIS A 67 -6.70 -25.41 -7.66
CA HIS A 67 -6.70 -24.23 -8.53
C HIS A 67 -7.67 -23.15 -8.01
N GLY A 68 -8.90 -23.56 -7.71
CA GLY A 68 -9.91 -22.67 -7.15
C GLY A 68 -9.53 -22.10 -5.78
N PHE A 69 -8.90 -22.90 -4.92
CA PHE A 69 -8.40 -22.45 -3.61
C PHE A 69 -7.30 -21.40 -3.75
N LEU A 70 -6.28 -21.64 -4.56
CA LEU A 70 -5.18 -20.67 -4.75
C LEU A 70 -5.69 -19.37 -5.38
N HIS A 71 -6.64 -19.46 -6.30
CA HIS A 71 -7.27 -18.28 -6.90
C HIS A 71 -8.07 -17.48 -5.84
N ALA A 72 -8.96 -18.14 -5.09
CA ALA A 72 -9.76 -17.49 -4.04
C ALA A 72 -8.90 -16.91 -2.90
N LEU A 73 -7.83 -17.61 -2.50
CA LEU A 73 -6.84 -17.12 -1.53
C LEU A 73 -6.14 -15.86 -2.05
N GLY A 74 -5.80 -15.83 -3.34
CA GLY A 74 -5.28 -14.64 -4.00
C GLY A 74 -6.24 -13.44 -3.90
N THR A 75 -7.54 -13.68 -4.04
CA THR A 75 -8.57 -12.64 -3.88
C THR A 75 -8.72 -12.19 -2.41
N LEU A 76 -8.64 -13.11 -1.44
CA LEU A 76 -8.65 -12.78 -0.01
C LEU A 76 -7.45 -11.93 0.42
N MET A 77 -6.25 -12.19 -0.12
CA MET A 77 -5.07 -11.36 0.16
C MET A 77 -5.25 -9.91 -0.33
N LEU A 78 -5.99 -9.69 -1.42
CA LEU A 78 -6.35 -8.34 -1.87
C LEU A 78 -7.32 -7.68 -0.89
N LEU A 79 -8.35 -8.39 -0.43
CA LEU A 79 -9.28 -7.88 0.57
C LEU A 79 -8.56 -7.50 1.87
N TRP A 80 -7.63 -8.33 2.33
CA TRP A 80 -6.77 -8.00 3.47
C TRP A 80 -5.95 -6.73 3.22
N SER A 81 -5.32 -6.61 2.05
CA SER A 81 -4.52 -5.43 1.68
C SER A 81 -5.36 -4.15 1.65
N ILE A 82 -6.57 -4.22 1.10
CA ILE A 82 -7.52 -3.11 1.09
C ILE A 82 -7.95 -2.75 2.52
N SER A 83 -8.19 -3.74 3.37
CA SER A 83 -8.52 -3.51 4.79
C SER A 83 -7.38 -2.81 5.55
N ALA A 84 -6.12 -3.20 5.29
CA ALA A 84 -4.95 -2.52 5.83
C ALA A 84 -4.84 -1.05 5.37
N LEU A 85 -5.13 -0.79 4.08
CA LEU A 85 -5.17 0.57 3.53
C LEU A 85 -6.33 1.40 4.11
N ILE A 86 -7.52 0.82 4.28
CA ILE A 86 -8.64 1.49 4.96
C ILE A 86 -8.25 1.84 6.40
N SER A 87 -7.55 0.94 7.09
CA SER A 87 -7.07 1.21 8.45
C SER A 87 -6.07 2.37 8.48
N ALA A 88 -5.20 2.46 7.47
CA ALA A 88 -4.30 3.60 7.32
C ALA A 88 -5.06 4.92 7.03
N GLU A 89 -6.11 4.85 6.21
CA GLU A 89 -6.97 5.98 5.89
C GLU A 89 -7.74 6.48 7.12
N ILE A 90 -8.30 5.57 7.93
CA ILE A 90 -8.95 5.91 9.20
C ILE A 90 -7.97 6.60 10.14
N ARG A 91 -6.74 6.08 10.27
CA ARG A 91 -5.70 6.71 11.10
C ARG A 91 -5.35 8.13 10.63
N TYR A 92 -5.26 8.33 9.32
CA TYR A 92 -5.04 9.67 8.76
C TYR A 92 -6.19 10.62 9.10
N LEU A 93 -7.45 10.18 8.94
CA LEU A 93 -8.63 10.98 9.29
C LEU A 93 -8.73 11.29 10.79
N GLN A 94 -8.20 10.41 11.65
CA GLN A 94 -8.07 10.63 13.10
C GLN A 94 -6.91 11.59 13.47
N GLY A 95 -6.15 12.09 12.50
CA GLY A 95 -5.03 13.00 12.73
C GLY A 95 -3.72 12.30 13.09
N SER A 96 -3.66 10.97 13.03
CA SER A 96 -2.40 10.23 13.18
C SER A 96 -1.57 10.32 11.90
N LYS A 97 -0.24 10.29 12.06
CA LYS A 97 0.67 10.19 10.90
C LYS A 97 0.47 8.85 10.19
N LEU A 98 0.57 8.86 8.86
CA LEU A 98 0.65 7.65 8.05
C LEU A 98 1.98 6.95 8.33
N GLN A 99 1.91 5.68 8.72
CA GLN A 99 3.08 4.86 8.99
C GLN A 99 3.54 4.21 7.68
N VAL A 100 4.78 4.50 7.28
CA VAL A 100 5.40 3.91 6.08
C VAL A 100 5.43 2.38 6.17
N GLU A 101 5.54 1.83 7.39
CA GLU A 101 5.52 0.40 7.66
C GLU A 101 4.28 -0.29 7.07
N THR A 102 3.07 0.24 7.32
CA THR A 102 1.83 -0.33 6.77
C THR A 102 1.84 -0.37 5.24
N PHE A 103 2.43 0.65 4.61
CA PHE A 103 2.51 0.69 3.14
C PHE A 103 3.46 -0.39 2.61
N VAL A 104 4.61 -0.57 3.25
CA VAL A 104 5.59 -1.61 2.89
C VAL A 104 5.01 -3.01 3.11
N GLU A 105 4.27 -3.23 4.20
CA GLU A 105 3.58 -4.51 4.47
C GLU A 105 2.57 -4.85 3.38
N VAL A 106 1.74 -3.89 2.97
CA VAL A 106 0.77 -4.08 1.90
C VAL A 106 1.47 -4.43 0.57
N VAL A 107 2.52 -3.69 0.20
CA VAL A 107 3.28 -3.96 -1.03
C VAL A 107 3.92 -5.35 -0.99
N LEU A 108 4.50 -5.75 0.15
CA LEU A 108 5.08 -7.08 0.32
C LEU A 108 4.02 -8.17 0.12
N VAL A 109 2.84 -8.03 0.73
CA VAL A 109 1.74 -9.00 0.60
C VAL A 109 1.24 -9.09 -0.84
N LEU A 110 1.16 -7.97 -1.57
CA LEU A 110 0.79 -7.96 -2.99
C LEU A 110 1.82 -8.68 -3.87
N PHE A 111 3.11 -8.55 -3.56
CA PHE A 111 4.17 -9.31 -4.25
C PHE A 111 4.09 -10.81 -3.94
N LEU A 112 3.91 -11.17 -2.66
CA LEU A 112 3.73 -12.57 -2.26
C LEU A 112 2.51 -13.19 -2.95
N ARG A 113 1.40 -12.45 -3.08
CA ARG A 113 0.23 -12.88 -3.84
C ARG A 113 0.59 -13.24 -5.28
N LYS A 114 1.42 -12.44 -5.96
CA LYS A 114 1.83 -12.72 -7.34
C LYS A 114 2.60 -14.04 -7.44
N LEU A 115 3.47 -14.33 -6.47
CA LEU A 115 4.20 -15.59 -6.39
C LEU A 115 3.27 -16.79 -6.11
N ILE A 116 2.31 -16.64 -5.21
CA ILE A 116 1.37 -17.72 -4.83
C ILE A 116 0.39 -18.05 -5.97
N VAL A 117 -0.10 -17.04 -6.68
CA VAL A 117 -1.10 -17.19 -7.76
C VAL A 117 -0.46 -17.44 -9.13
N MET A 118 0.87 -17.36 -9.24
CA MET A 118 1.56 -17.60 -10.52
C MET A 118 1.41 -19.04 -11.03
N PRO A 119 1.61 -20.11 -10.22
CA PRO A 119 1.50 -21.49 -10.70
C PRO A 119 0.10 -21.91 -11.16
N VAL A 120 -0.92 -21.15 -10.74
CA VAL A 120 -2.33 -21.44 -11.06
C VAL A 120 -2.79 -20.76 -12.36
N GLN A 121 -1.99 -19.84 -12.89
CA GLN A 121 -2.25 -19.24 -14.20
C GLN A 121 -1.69 -20.19 -15.25
N ASP A 122 -2.50 -20.65 -16.21
CA ASP A 122 -2.14 -21.66 -17.24
C ASP A 122 -0.98 -21.24 -18.17
N ALA A 123 -0.36 -20.08 -17.93
CA ALA A 123 0.89 -19.68 -18.55
C ALA A 123 2.05 -20.32 -17.76
N SER A 124 2.79 -21.24 -18.39
CA SER A 124 4.07 -21.70 -17.83
C SER A 124 5.02 -20.51 -17.76
N PRO A 125 5.29 -19.96 -16.55
CA PRO A 125 6.12 -18.77 -16.45
C PRO A 125 7.55 -19.14 -16.83
N THR A 126 8.21 -18.25 -17.57
CA THR A 126 9.62 -18.44 -17.91
C THR A 126 10.47 -18.36 -16.64
N THR A 127 11.61 -19.06 -16.64
CA THR A 127 12.56 -19.03 -15.50
C THR A 127 13.00 -17.60 -15.17
N GLU A 128 13.10 -16.72 -16.19
CA GLU A 128 13.42 -15.30 -16.03
C GLU A 128 12.32 -14.54 -15.27
N GLU A 129 11.05 -14.74 -15.62
CA GLU A 129 9.93 -14.13 -14.91
C GLU A 129 9.89 -14.55 -13.43
N ILE A 130 10.05 -15.84 -13.15
CA ILE A 130 10.10 -16.35 -11.77
C ILE A 130 11.25 -15.67 -11.01
N ALA A 131 12.44 -15.58 -11.62
CA ALA A 131 13.60 -14.95 -10.99
C ALA A 131 13.36 -13.47 -10.65
N ILE A 132 12.70 -12.73 -11.54
CA ILE A 132 12.34 -11.31 -11.31
C ILE A 132 11.38 -11.17 -10.13
N TRP A 133 10.32 -11.99 -10.07
CA TRP A 133 9.34 -11.88 -8.99
C TRP A 133 9.92 -12.30 -7.64
N VAL A 134 10.72 -13.36 -7.60
CA VAL A 134 11.40 -13.82 -6.39
C VAL A 134 12.45 -12.80 -5.94
N GLY A 135 13.27 -12.29 -6.86
CA GLY A 135 14.24 -11.24 -6.57
C GLY A 135 13.60 -9.94 -6.08
N GLY A 136 12.49 -9.53 -6.68
CA GLY A 136 11.70 -8.36 -6.25
C GLY A 136 11.12 -8.54 -4.84
N ALA A 137 10.54 -9.71 -4.55
CA ALA A 137 10.04 -10.03 -3.21
C ALA A 137 11.17 -10.03 -2.17
N PHE A 138 12.36 -10.53 -2.53
CA PHE A 138 13.54 -10.51 -1.66
C PHE A 138 13.99 -9.09 -1.34
N VAL A 139 14.10 -8.22 -2.36
CA VAL A 139 14.47 -6.80 -2.16
C VAL A 139 13.44 -6.08 -1.29
N LEU A 140 12.14 -6.33 -1.50
CA LEU A 140 11.09 -5.75 -0.65
C LEU A 140 11.18 -6.24 0.80
N GLY A 141 11.50 -7.51 1.01
CA GLY A 141 11.78 -8.05 2.34
C GLY A 141 12.95 -7.34 3.04
N LEU A 142 14.02 -7.05 2.31
CA LEU A 142 15.14 -6.25 2.83
C LEU A 142 14.71 -4.82 3.19
N VAL A 143 13.94 -4.16 2.32
CA VAL A 143 13.40 -2.81 2.59
C VAL A 143 12.54 -2.81 3.85
N TYR A 144 11.67 -3.82 4.02
CA TYR A 144 10.85 -3.95 5.23
C TYR A 144 11.70 -4.03 6.51
N VAL A 145 12.74 -4.88 6.52
CA VAL A 145 13.65 -5.00 7.67
C VAL A 145 14.38 -3.68 7.94
N LEU A 146 14.86 -3.00 6.91
CA LEU A 146 15.54 -1.70 7.05
C LEU A 146 14.61 -0.61 7.62
N VAL A 147 13.38 -0.52 7.12
CA VAL A 147 12.38 0.43 7.63
C VAL A 147 12.09 0.16 9.10
N ARG A 148 11.89 -1.11 9.45
CA ARG A 148 11.62 -1.51 10.83
C ARG A 148 12.79 -1.23 11.77
N TRP A 149 14.03 -1.42 11.32
CA TRP A 149 15.22 -1.06 12.10
C TRP A 149 15.42 0.44 12.26
N ALA A 150 15.09 1.23 11.23
CA ALA A 150 15.18 2.69 11.29
C ALA A 150 14.16 3.28 12.27
N GLN A 151 12.94 2.74 12.31
CA GLN A 151 11.91 3.17 13.25
C GLN A 151 12.26 2.82 14.70
N LYS A 152 12.80 1.61 14.94
CA LYS A 152 13.24 1.19 16.29
C LYS A 152 14.32 2.11 16.90
N GLN A 153 15.07 2.86 16.10
CA GLN A 153 16.08 3.81 16.59
C GLN A 153 15.50 5.17 16.99
N GLN A 154 14.24 5.46 16.62
CA GLN A 154 13.57 6.73 16.93
C GLN A 154 12.72 6.66 18.21
N ASP A 155 12.47 5.46 18.72
CA ASP A 155 11.82 5.18 20.01
C ASP A 155 12.85 4.88 21.12
#